data_AF-A0A925AN84-F1
#
_entry.id   AF-A0A925AN84-F1
#
_cell.length_a   1.000
_cell.length_b   1.000
_cell.length_c   1.000
_cell.angle_alpha   90.00
_cell.angle_beta   90.00
_cell.angle_gamma   90.00
#
_symmetry.space_group_name_H-M   'P 1'
#
loop_
_entity.id
_entity.type
_entity.pdbx_description
1 polymer ?
#
loop_
_entity_poly.entity_id
_entity_poly.type
_entity_poly.pdbx_seq_one_letter_code
_entity_poly.pdbx_strand_id
1 'polypeptide(L)'
;MAGYWIGIDTGGTFTDLVLAEPSAGRWEYHKVPTRTADPAAGIHDGIRELLAQSGVAAEEVEFLVLGTTLATNAVLEGKWAKTGLITTEGFRDVIELARQRRPDYFNLDKVKPTPPAARDCRMEVRERVDVEGRVVVALDEQGVHDAVHTLRAAGVQAVAICFLHSYQNPAHEVRARQIVEAAWPGVAVCASVEVLAEFREFERCASTLVNASLMPIMANYLDRFEAGVRALGVPRSPRVMQSNGGAVTPAAVKRLPINTFFSGPAGGAIGSARLGQRIGVADMITFDMGGTSTDVCLIKAGEPAKKSQREMGGYPVRTRTLDLHTIGAGGGSIAWIDAGGLLKVGPRSAGA
;
A
#
# COMPACT_ATOMS: atom_id res chain seq x y z
N MET A 1 24.10 -5.42 25.72
CA MET A 1 22.81 -4.97 26.27
C MET A 1 21.74 -5.81 25.59
N ALA A 2 20.75 -6.31 26.33
CA ALA A 2 19.64 -7.03 25.75
C ALA A 2 18.77 -6.01 25.01
N GLY A 3 18.69 -6.12 23.68
CA GLY A 3 17.87 -5.23 22.87
C GLY A 3 16.45 -5.76 22.77
N TYR A 4 15.46 -4.93 23.03
CA TYR A 4 14.05 -5.29 22.86
C TYR A 4 13.55 -4.93 21.48
N TRP A 5 12.73 -5.80 20.90
CA TRP A 5 12.11 -5.59 19.60
C TRP A 5 10.60 -5.48 19.76
N ILE A 6 9.98 -4.53 19.07
CA ILE A 6 8.52 -4.38 19.04
C ILE A 6 8.02 -4.65 17.63
N GLY A 7 7.15 -5.65 17.50
CA GLY A 7 6.33 -5.88 16.31
C GLY A 7 4.94 -5.30 16.53
N ILE A 8 4.40 -4.62 15.52
CA ILE A 8 3.08 -3.99 15.56
C ILE A 8 2.33 -4.41 14.31
N ASP A 9 1.11 -4.89 14.46
CA ASP A 9 0.18 -5.07 13.34
C ASP A 9 -1.12 -4.30 13.60
N THR A 10 -1.48 -3.44 12.66
CA THR A 10 -2.69 -2.62 12.75
C THR A 10 -3.74 -3.14 11.78
N GLY A 11 -4.72 -3.87 12.33
CA GLY A 11 -5.91 -4.31 11.62
C GLY A 11 -7.03 -3.26 11.65
N GLY A 12 -8.23 -3.66 11.20
CA GLY A 12 -9.42 -2.82 11.26
C GLY A 12 -10.11 -2.82 12.64
N THR A 13 -9.94 -3.89 13.42
CA THR A 13 -10.62 -4.11 14.70
C THR A 13 -9.67 -3.86 15.89
N PHE A 14 -8.49 -4.48 15.84
CA PHE A 14 -7.50 -4.42 16.89
C PHE A 14 -6.11 -4.08 16.32
N THR A 15 -5.31 -3.46 17.16
CA THR A 15 -3.88 -3.31 16.98
C THR A 15 -3.19 -4.29 17.92
N ASP A 16 -2.41 -5.18 17.32
CA ASP A 16 -1.65 -6.21 18.02
C ASP A 16 -0.20 -5.75 18.17
N LEU A 17 0.35 -5.87 19.38
CA LEU A 17 1.73 -5.52 19.69
C LEU A 17 2.43 -6.71 20.35
N VAL A 18 3.69 -6.92 19.98
CA VAL A 18 4.54 -7.95 20.55
C VAL A 18 5.86 -7.32 20.94
N LEU A 19 6.23 -7.43 22.22
CA LEU A 19 7.57 -7.16 22.70
C LEU A 19 8.35 -8.48 22.73
N ALA A 20 9.54 -8.49 22.14
CA ALA A 20 10.44 -9.63 22.18
C ALA A 20 11.79 -9.22 22.77
N GLU A 21 12.34 -10.09 23.61
CA GLU A 21 13.72 -10.01 24.06
C GLU A 21 14.48 -11.21 23.46
N PRO A 22 15.11 -11.05 22.28
CA PRO A 22 15.67 -12.19 21.55
C PRO A 22 16.76 -12.94 22.32
N SER A 23 17.53 -12.26 23.17
CA SER A 23 18.59 -12.87 23.98
C SER A 23 18.07 -13.79 25.07
N ALA A 24 16.92 -13.45 25.67
CA ALA A 24 16.32 -14.24 26.74
C ALA A 24 15.22 -15.18 26.24
N GLY A 25 14.77 -15.01 24.98
CA GLY A 25 13.64 -15.75 24.43
C GLY A 25 12.30 -15.40 25.08
N ARG A 26 12.20 -14.22 25.71
CA ARG A 26 10.97 -13.72 26.34
C ARG A 26 10.11 -12.95 25.36
N TRP A 27 8.81 -13.10 25.50
CA TRP A 27 7.80 -12.48 24.65
C TRP A 27 6.67 -11.96 25.52
N GLU A 28 6.20 -10.75 25.22
CA GLU A 28 5.01 -10.18 25.81
C GLU A 28 4.08 -9.69 24.70
N TYR A 29 2.79 -9.89 24.91
CA TYR A 29 1.75 -9.62 23.93
C TYR A 29 0.79 -8.60 24.50
N HIS A 30 0.45 -7.59 23.71
CA HIS A 30 -0.54 -6.60 24.08
C HIS A 30 -1.49 -6.36 22.91
N LYS A 31 -2.77 -6.15 23.21
CA LYS A 31 -3.82 -5.98 22.20
C LYS A 31 -4.71 -4.83 22.62
N VAL A 32 -4.86 -3.85 21.73
CA VAL A 32 -5.69 -2.67 21.96
C VAL A 32 -6.69 -2.48 20.84
N PRO A 33 -7.89 -1.94 21.10
CA PRO A 33 -8.83 -1.58 20.03
C PRO A 33 -8.22 -0.59 19.03
N THR A 34 -8.41 -0.81 17.73
CA THR A 34 -7.92 0.12 16.71
C THR A 34 -8.71 1.42 16.75
N ARG A 35 -8.02 2.56 16.87
CA ARG A 35 -8.61 3.89 16.74
C ARG A 35 -8.69 4.28 15.27
N THR A 36 -9.78 3.97 14.59
CA THR A 36 -9.94 4.23 13.14
C THR A 36 -9.80 5.70 12.74
N ALA A 37 -10.24 6.63 13.59
CA ALA A 37 -10.08 8.07 13.37
C ALA A 37 -8.62 8.54 13.50
N ASP A 38 -7.81 7.83 14.29
CA ASP A 38 -6.42 8.15 14.53
C ASP A 38 -5.58 6.90 14.84
N PRO A 39 -5.22 6.10 13.81
CA PRO A 39 -4.53 4.84 14.02
C PRO A 39 -3.15 5.01 14.65
N ALA A 40 -2.47 6.13 14.36
CA ALA A 40 -1.15 6.42 14.94
C ALA A 40 -1.23 6.60 16.46
N ALA A 41 -2.21 7.37 16.96
CA ALA A 41 -2.39 7.54 18.41
C ALA A 41 -2.74 6.23 19.11
N GLY A 42 -3.57 5.38 18.49
CA GLY A 42 -3.87 4.05 19.03
C GLY A 42 -2.61 3.17 19.19
N ILE A 43 -1.70 3.24 18.22
CA ILE A 43 -0.41 2.54 18.30
C ILE A 43 0.47 3.12 19.41
N HIS A 44 0.54 4.44 19.56
CA HIS A 44 1.36 5.07 20.62
C HIS A 44 0.87 4.69 22.01
N ASP A 45 -0.44 4.65 22.21
CA ASP A 45 -1.06 4.22 23.47
C ASP A 45 -0.72 2.75 23.73
N GLY A 46 -0.85 1.88 22.73
CA GLY A 46 -0.46 0.47 22.83
C GLY A 46 1.02 0.26 23.16
N ILE A 47 1.93 1.02 22.54
CA ILE A 47 3.38 0.94 22.85
C ILE A 47 3.62 1.37 24.31
N ARG A 48 3.02 2.47 24.75
CA ARG A 48 3.19 2.97 26.12
C ARG A 48 2.67 1.97 27.15
N GLU A 49 1.51 1.38 26.91
CA GLU A 49 0.91 0.36 27.79
C GLU A 49 1.76 -0.90 27.83
N LEU A 50 2.26 -1.37 26.68
CA LEU A 50 3.15 -2.54 26.58
C LEU A 50 4.44 -2.31 27.38
N LEU A 51 5.13 -1.18 27.17
CA LEU A 51 6.36 -0.86 27.90
C LEU A 51 6.13 -0.76 29.41
N ALA A 52 5.00 -0.19 29.83
CA ALA A 52 4.65 -0.10 31.24
C ALA A 52 4.35 -1.47 31.88
N GLN A 53 3.70 -2.38 31.15
CA GLN A 53 3.41 -3.74 31.61
C GLN A 53 4.68 -4.59 31.70
N SER A 54 5.59 -4.46 30.73
CA SER A 54 6.86 -5.21 30.67
C SER A 54 7.94 -4.66 31.59
N GLY A 55 7.78 -3.45 32.13
CA GLY A 55 8.81 -2.77 32.92
C GLY A 55 10.05 -2.41 32.11
N VAL A 56 9.94 -2.31 30.78
CA VAL A 56 11.04 -2.04 29.86
C VAL A 56 11.12 -0.55 29.57
N ALA A 57 12.32 0.01 29.64
CA ALA A 57 12.53 1.40 29.29
C ALA A 57 12.50 1.58 27.76
N ALA A 58 11.90 2.67 27.29
CA ALA A 58 11.76 2.93 25.85
C ALA A 58 13.12 3.00 25.12
N GLU A 59 14.16 3.43 25.84
CA GLU A 59 15.55 3.52 25.39
C GLU A 59 16.17 2.15 25.06
N GLU A 60 15.64 1.06 25.64
CA GLU A 60 16.10 -0.31 25.41
C GLU A 60 15.49 -0.94 24.14
N VAL A 61 14.54 -0.26 23.50
CA VAL A 61 13.92 -0.71 22.24
C VAL A 61 14.87 -0.44 21.08
N GLU A 62 15.45 -1.52 20.55
CA GLU A 62 16.44 -1.47 19.45
C GLU A 62 15.81 -1.63 18.06
N PHE A 63 14.62 -2.22 17.98
CA PHE A 63 13.94 -2.45 16.71
C PHE A 63 12.44 -2.31 16.87
N LEU A 64 11.81 -1.61 15.92
CA LEU A 64 10.36 -1.42 15.89
C LEU A 64 9.88 -1.58 14.45
N VAL A 65 8.92 -2.48 14.21
CA VAL A 65 8.37 -2.73 12.87
C VAL A 65 6.84 -2.66 12.89
N LEU A 66 6.29 -1.95 11.92
CA LEU A 66 4.87 -1.72 11.73
C LEU A 66 4.34 -2.44 10.48
N GLY A 67 3.41 -3.36 10.67
CA GLY A 67 2.44 -3.82 9.68
C GLY A 67 1.16 -2.98 9.78
N THR A 68 0.58 -2.63 8.64
CA THR A 68 -0.63 -1.82 8.60
C THR A 68 -1.52 -2.18 7.43
N THR A 69 -2.82 -2.13 7.65
CA THR A 69 -3.86 -2.31 6.62
C THR A 69 -4.31 -1.00 5.99
N LEU A 70 -3.77 0.16 6.40
CA LEU A 70 -4.25 1.49 6.00
C LEU A 70 -4.26 1.68 4.47
N ALA A 71 -3.17 1.33 3.79
CA ALA A 71 -3.08 1.44 2.33
C ALA A 71 -4.08 0.52 1.62
N THR A 72 -4.22 -0.73 2.10
CA THR A 72 -5.19 -1.69 1.56
C THR A 72 -6.61 -1.16 1.70
N ASN A 73 -7.00 -0.72 2.90
CA ASN A 73 -8.36 -0.25 3.18
C ASN A 73 -8.67 1.04 2.41
N ALA A 74 -7.72 1.97 2.31
CA ALA A 74 -7.90 3.20 1.52
C ALA A 74 -8.27 2.89 0.06
N VAL A 75 -7.67 1.88 -0.55
CA VAL A 75 -8.00 1.46 -1.92
C VAL A 75 -9.35 0.73 -1.98
N LEU A 76 -9.60 -0.21 -1.07
CA LEU A 76 -10.84 -1.00 -1.10
C LEU A 76 -12.09 -0.15 -0.80
N GLU A 77 -11.96 0.87 0.05
CA GLU A 77 -13.03 1.79 0.42
C GLU A 77 -13.15 2.99 -0.53
N GLY A 78 -12.26 3.11 -1.53
CA GLY A 78 -12.21 4.27 -2.42
C GLY A 78 -11.87 5.59 -1.71
N LYS A 79 -11.25 5.52 -0.54
CA LYS A 79 -10.83 6.66 0.29
C LYS A 79 -9.37 7.01 -0.01
N TRP A 80 -9.11 7.46 -1.23
CA TRP A 80 -7.80 7.94 -1.67
C TRP A 80 -7.77 9.45 -1.90
N ALA A 81 -6.57 10.02 -1.96
CA ALA A 81 -6.38 11.44 -2.21
C ALA A 81 -6.83 11.80 -3.65
N LYS A 82 -7.43 12.98 -3.82
CA LYS A 82 -7.80 13.47 -5.17
C LYS A 82 -6.53 13.60 -6.01
N THR A 83 -6.43 12.87 -7.12
CA THR A 83 -5.17 12.71 -7.85
C THR A 83 -5.26 13.29 -9.26
N GLY A 84 -4.20 13.96 -9.70
CA GLY A 84 -4.00 14.38 -11.09
C GLY A 84 -3.12 13.40 -11.86
N LEU A 85 -3.32 13.27 -13.16
CA LEU A 85 -2.43 12.56 -14.08
C LEU A 85 -1.83 13.55 -15.06
N ILE A 86 -0.52 13.48 -15.28
CA ILE A 86 0.17 14.10 -16.41
C ILE A 86 0.66 12.96 -17.30
N THR A 87 0.26 12.96 -18.58
CA THR A 87 0.57 11.88 -19.51
C THR A 87 0.81 12.39 -20.92
N THR A 88 1.24 11.48 -21.80
CA THR A 88 1.54 11.76 -23.21
C THR A 88 0.29 12.25 -23.93
N GLU A 89 0.44 13.22 -24.81
CA GLU A 89 -0.63 13.68 -25.71
C GLU A 89 -1.32 12.51 -26.43
N GLY A 90 -2.65 12.44 -26.30
CA GLY A 90 -3.50 11.37 -26.83
C GLY A 90 -3.68 10.16 -25.91
N PHE A 91 -3.09 10.14 -24.71
CA PHE A 91 -3.09 8.99 -23.80
C PHE A 91 -3.85 9.21 -22.48
N ARG A 92 -4.56 10.33 -22.29
CA ARG A 92 -5.33 10.59 -21.04
C ARG A 92 -6.40 9.54 -20.71
N ASP A 93 -6.93 8.86 -21.71
CA ASP A 93 -8.04 7.92 -21.57
C ASP A 93 -7.56 6.45 -21.37
N VAL A 94 -6.25 6.19 -21.28
CA VAL A 94 -5.68 4.83 -21.06
C VAL A 94 -6.28 4.13 -19.85
N ILE A 95 -6.40 4.82 -18.71
CA ILE A 95 -6.93 4.24 -17.48
C ILE A 95 -8.43 3.92 -17.57
N GLU A 96 -9.16 4.59 -18.48
CA GLU A 96 -10.61 4.40 -18.72
C GLU A 96 -10.88 3.24 -19.69
N LEU A 97 -10.07 3.17 -20.75
CA LEU A 97 -10.12 2.14 -21.78
C LEU A 97 -9.63 0.79 -21.25
N ALA A 98 -8.64 0.84 -20.34
CA ALA A 98 -8.02 -0.33 -19.75
C ALA A 98 -7.51 -1.32 -20.81
N ARG A 99 -7.82 -2.61 -20.64
CA ARG A 99 -7.53 -3.67 -21.63
C ARG A 99 -8.79 -4.23 -22.29
N GLN A 100 -9.94 -3.60 -22.07
CA GLN A 100 -11.26 -4.11 -22.50
C GLN A 100 -11.53 -5.59 -22.10
N ARG A 101 -10.86 -6.07 -21.05
CA ARG A 101 -11.08 -7.41 -20.50
C ARG A 101 -12.45 -7.43 -19.81
N ARG A 102 -13.26 -8.45 -20.09
CA ARG A 102 -14.55 -8.69 -19.46
C ARG A 102 -14.38 -9.75 -18.36
N PRO A 103 -14.24 -9.37 -17.08
CA PRO A 103 -14.12 -10.34 -16.00
C PRO A 103 -15.38 -11.22 -15.86
N ASP A 104 -16.56 -10.67 -16.14
CA ASP A 104 -17.82 -11.39 -16.17
C ASP A 104 -18.41 -11.33 -17.58
N TYR A 105 -18.25 -12.41 -18.36
CA TYR A 105 -18.65 -12.44 -19.78
C TYR A 105 -20.12 -12.14 -20.04
N PHE A 106 -20.99 -12.47 -19.08
CA PHE A 106 -22.44 -12.37 -19.21
C PHE A 106 -23.07 -11.21 -18.43
N ASN A 107 -22.28 -10.47 -17.65
CA ASN A 107 -22.78 -9.31 -16.91
C ASN A 107 -22.48 -8.02 -17.69
N LEU A 108 -23.45 -7.55 -18.46
CA LEU A 108 -23.35 -6.31 -19.24
C LEU A 108 -23.45 -5.04 -18.38
N ASP A 109 -24.01 -5.15 -17.18
CA ASP A 109 -24.24 -4.03 -16.25
C ASP A 109 -23.06 -3.82 -15.27
N LYS A 110 -21.91 -4.45 -15.55
CA LYS A 110 -20.75 -4.35 -14.66
C LYS A 110 -20.20 -2.92 -14.66
N VAL A 111 -20.31 -2.27 -13.50
CA VAL A 111 -19.73 -0.95 -13.25
C VAL A 111 -18.20 -1.05 -13.24
N LYS A 112 -17.54 -0.20 -14.02
CA LYS A 112 -16.08 -0.09 -14.01
C LYS A 112 -15.62 0.61 -12.73
N PRO A 113 -14.45 0.25 -12.18
CA PRO A 113 -13.87 0.99 -11.07
C PRO A 113 -13.58 2.44 -11.50
N THR A 114 -13.88 3.39 -10.61
CA THR A 114 -13.61 4.81 -10.83
C THR A 114 -12.16 5.14 -10.45
N PRO A 115 -11.33 5.66 -11.37
CA PRO A 115 -9.91 5.84 -11.10
C PRO A 115 -9.64 7.02 -10.17
N PRO A 116 -8.51 7.01 -9.42
CA PRO A 116 -8.16 8.12 -8.52
C PRO A 116 -8.07 9.48 -9.22
N ALA A 117 -7.74 9.48 -10.51
CA ALA A 117 -7.78 10.66 -11.36
C ALA A 117 -9.06 10.70 -12.19
N ALA A 118 -9.98 11.61 -11.84
CA ALA A 118 -11.11 11.97 -12.67
C ALA A 118 -10.63 12.52 -14.02
N ARG A 119 -11.44 12.40 -15.07
CA ARG A 119 -11.01 12.70 -16.45
C ARG A 119 -10.57 14.16 -16.66
N ASP A 120 -11.24 15.09 -15.98
CA ASP A 120 -10.90 16.52 -15.92
C ASP A 120 -9.58 16.80 -15.20
N CYS A 121 -9.06 15.84 -14.43
CA CYS A 121 -7.77 15.88 -13.75
C CYS A 121 -6.68 15.08 -14.51
N ARG A 122 -6.86 14.78 -15.80
CA ARG A 122 -5.87 14.08 -16.64
C ARG A 122 -5.36 15.01 -17.74
N MET A 123 -4.18 15.56 -17.51
CA MET A 123 -3.53 16.52 -18.37
C MET A 123 -2.62 15.82 -19.38
N GLU A 124 -2.71 16.27 -20.62
CA GLU A 124 -1.88 15.80 -21.71
C GLU A 124 -0.75 16.81 -21.93
N VAL A 125 0.47 16.31 -22.06
CA VAL A 125 1.65 17.10 -22.40
C VAL A 125 2.16 16.63 -23.74
N ARG A 126 2.57 17.57 -24.58
CA ARG A 126 3.16 17.26 -25.88
C ARG A 126 4.59 16.79 -25.67
N GLU A 127 4.77 15.47 -25.61
CA GLU A 127 6.07 14.82 -25.65
C GLU A 127 5.96 13.46 -26.35
N ARG A 128 7.07 12.93 -26.88
CA ARG A 128 7.08 11.56 -27.41
C ARG A 128 8.47 10.95 -27.39
N VAL A 129 8.53 9.73 -26.87
CA VAL A 129 9.69 8.83 -26.93
C VAL A 129 9.25 7.57 -27.68
N ASP A 130 10.09 7.03 -28.56
CA ASP A 130 9.83 5.76 -29.26
C ASP A 130 10.22 4.53 -28.43
N VAL A 131 10.00 3.34 -28.99
CA VAL A 131 10.29 2.08 -28.29
C VAL A 131 11.79 1.82 -28.10
N GLU A 132 12.65 2.44 -28.91
CA GLU A 132 14.10 2.42 -28.75
C GLU A 132 14.62 3.45 -27.73
N GLY A 133 13.75 4.33 -27.23
CA GLY A 133 14.10 5.39 -26.28
C GLY A 133 14.56 6.69 -26.91
N ARG A 134 14.43 6.85 -28.24
CA ARG A 134 14.76 8.09 -28.94
C ARG A 134 13.64 9.09 -28.77
N VAL A 135 14.01 10.36 -28.58
CA VAL A 135 13.06 11.47 -28.50
C VAL A 135 12.54 11.77 -29.90
N VAL A 136 11.22 11.61 -30.09
CA VAL A 136 10.50 11.93 -31.34
C VAL A 136 9.93 13.34 -31.26
N VAL A 137 9.41 13.72 -30.09
CA VAL A 137 8.92 15.07 -29.79
C VAL A 137 9.47 15.45 -28.43
N ALA A 138 10.23 16.55 -28.37
CA ALA A 138 10.78 17.06 -27.11
C ALA A 138 9.66 17.40 -26.11
N LEU A 139 9.96 17.30 -24.82
CA LEU A 139 9.03 17.68 -23.76
C LEU A 139 8.66 19.16 -23.86
N ASP A 140 7.36 19.42 -24.00
CA ASP A 140 6.80 20.75 -23.81
C ASP A 140 6.74 21.11 -22.32
N GLU A 141 7.80 21.77 -21.82
CA GLU A 141 7.89 22.18 -20.42
C GLU A 141 6.78 23.19 -20.03
N GLN A 142 6.35 24.05 -20.97
CA GLN A 142 5.26 24.99 -20.70
C GLN A 142 3.94 24.24 -20.51
N GLY A 143 3.69 23.20 -21.32
CA GLY A 143 2.56 22.30 -21.13
C GLY A 143 2.54 21.63 -19.74
N VAL A 144 3.71 21.31 -19.16
CA VAL A 144 3.80 20.80 -17.78
C VAL A 144 3.41 21.89 -16.77
N HIS A 145 3.85 23.13 -16.95
CA HIS A 145 3.46 24.25 -16.09
C HIS A 145 1.95 24.52 -16.14
N ASP A 146 1.35 24.48 -17.32
CA ASP A 146 -0.09 24.68 -17.52
C ASP A 146 -0.90 23.54 -16.88
N ALA A 147 -0.41 22.30 -16.99
CA ALA A 147 -0.97 21.15 -16.30
C ALA A 147 -0.95 21.33 -14.77
N VAL A 148 0.18 21.79 -14.20
CA VAL A 148 0.30 22.10 -12.76
C VAL A 148 -0.73 23.13 -12.33
N HIS A 149 -0.89 24.22 -13.09
CA HIS A 149 -1.87 25.27 -12.77
C HIS A 149 -3.29 24.71 -12.73
N THR A 150 -3.69 23.96 -13.76
CA THR A 150 -5.02 23.33 -13.85
C THR A 150 -5.27 22.36 -12.71
N LEU A 151 -4.32 21.46 -12.43
CA LEU A 151 -4.43 20.46 -11.36
C LEU A 151 -4.52 21.12 -9.98
N ARG A 152 -3.73 22.19 -9.75
CA ARG A 152 -3.78 22.96 -8.51
C ARG A 152 -5.13 23.65 -8.32
N ALA A 153 -5.66 24.28 -9.38
CA ALA A 153 -6.99 24.90 -9.35
C ALA A 153 -8.11 23.88 -9.10
N ALA A 154 -7.95 22.65 -9.59
CA ALA A 154 -8.87 21.54 -9.33
C ALA A 154 -8.75 20.96 -7.90
N GLY A 155 -7.81 21.44 -7.08
CA GLY A 155 -7.62 20.98 -5.70
C GLY A 155 -7.14 19.54 -5.59
N VAL A 156 -6.36 19.04 -6.57
CA VAL A 156 -5.71 17.73 -6.40
C VAL A 156 -4.69 17.77 -5.27
N GLN A 157 -4.49 16.64 -4.61
CA GLN A 157 -3.58 16.47 -3.48
C GLN A 157 -2.33 15.69 -3.87
N ALA A 158 -2.38 14.96 -4.99
CA ALA A 158 -1.27 14.19 -5.52
C ALA A 158 -1.24 14.24 -7.06
N VAL A 159 -0.06 14.05 -7.66
CA VAL A 159 0.18 14.05 -9.10
C VAL A 159 0.94 12.78 -9.52
N ALA A 160 0.37 12.01 -10.43
CA ALA A 160 1.03 10.92 -11.12
C ALA A 160 1.55 11.41 -12.48
N ILE A 161 2.79 11.08 -12.83
CA ILE A 161 3.36 11.34 -14.17
C ILE A 161 3.59 10.00 -14.86
N CYS A 162 2.98 9.78 -16.01
CA CYS A 162 3.12 8.55 -16.77
C CYS A 162 3.18 8.82 -18.27
N PHE A 163 4.39 8.91 -18.81
CA PHE A 163 4.64 9.03 -20.23
C PHE A 163 4.87 7.67 -20.88
N LEU A 164 4.62 7.57 -22.19
CA LEU A 164 4.93 6.36 -22.93
C LEU A 164 6.45 6.15 -23.02
N HIS A 165 6.85 4.87 -22.98
CA HIS A 165 8.24 4.44 -23.12
C HIS A 165 9.22 5.08 -22.11
N SER A 166 8.71 5.65 -21.00
CA SER A 166 9.55 6.18 -19.92
C SER A 166 10.40 5.11 -19.22
N TYR A 167 9.97 3.84 -19.25
CA TYR A 167 10.78 2.70 -18.82
C TYR A 167 12.05 2.50 -19.66
N GLN A 168 12.06 3.01 -20.90
CA GLN A 168 13.20 2.93 -21.82
C GLN A 168 14.04 4.20 -21.77
N ASN A 169 13.39 5.38 -21.77
CA ASN A 169 14.06 6.67 -21.57
C ASN A 169 13.26 7.53 -20.58
N PRO A 170 13.73 7.68 -19.33
CA PRO A 170 12.97 8.37 -18.29
C PRO A 170 13.12 9.90 -18.32
N ALA A 171 13.91 10.46 -19.24
CA ALA A 171 14.32 11.86 -19.22
C ALA A 171 13.12 12.83 -19.12
N HIS A 172 12.07 12.60 -19.90
CA HIS A 172 10.88 13.46 -19.88
C HIS A 172 10.09 13.35 -18.56
N GLU A 173 9.91 12.15 -18.00
CA GLU A 173 9.21 12.02 -16.72
C GLU A 173 10.00 12.65 -15.57
N VAL A 174 11.32 12.43 -15.55
CA VAL A 174 12.21 13.04 -14.55
C VAL A 174 12.15 14.56 -14.64
N ARG A 175 12.20 15.12 -15.85
CA ARG A 175 12.12 16.56 -16.07
C ARG A 175 10.75 17.13 -15.69
N ALA A 176 9.66 16.48 -16.11
CA ALA A 176 8.30 16.89 -15.74
C ALA A 176 8.10 16.86 -14.22
N ARG A 177 8.62 15.83 -13.53
CA ARG A 177 8.58 15.77 -12.07
C ARG A 177 9.29 16.96 -11.43
N GLN A 178 10.50 17.29 -11.88
CA GLN A 178 11.25 18.45 -11.36
C GLN A 178 10.47 19.76 -11.54
N ILE A 179 9.82 19.94 -12.69
CA ILE A 179 8.96 21.11 -12.96
C ILE A 179 7.78 21.16 -11.98
N VAL A 180 7.10 20.02 -11.77
CA VAL A 180 5.98 19.92 -10.82
C VAL A 180 6.44 20.25 -9.40
N GLU A 181 7.55 19.68 -8.93
CA GLU A 181 8.10 19.93 -7.59
C GLU A 181 8.50 21.40 -7.38
N ALA A 182 9.11 22.02 -8.40
CA ALA A 182 9.51 23.42 -8.34
C ALA A 182 8.32 24.39 -8.36
N ALA A 183 7.31 24.11 -9.20
CA ALA A 183 6.13 24.95 -9.36
C ALA A 183 5.08 24.77 -8.24
N TRP A 184 5.09 23.61 -7.58
CA TRP A 184 4.15 23.27 -6.51
C TRP A 184 4.88 22.59 -5.33
N PRO A 185 5.63 23.36 -4.51
CA PRO A 185 6.31 22.81 -3.34
C PRO A 185 5.33 22.12 -2.37
N GLY A 186 5.70 20.91 -1.93
CA GLY A 186 4.91 20.11 -0.99
C GLY A 186 3.81 19.25 -1.60
N VAL A 187 3.58 19.30 -2.92
CA VAL A 187 2.67 18.36 -3.59
C VAL A 187 3.24 16.94 -3.53
N ALA A 188 2.38 15.94 -3.29
CA ALA A 188 2.77 14.55 -3.47
C ALA A 188 2.88 14.24 -4.97
N VAL A 189 4.07 13.91 -5.47
CA VAL A 189 4.28 13.60 -6.89
C VAL A 189 5.16 12.36 -7.06
N CYS A 190 4.79 11.49 -8.00
CA CYS A 190 5.62 10.36 -8.40
C CYS A 190 5.61 10.18 -9.93
N ALA A 191 6.77 9.79 -10.47
CA ALA A 191 6.91 9.40 -11.87
C ALA A 191 6.76 7.88 -12.02
N SER A 192 6.18 7.44 -13.14
CA SER A 192 5.91 6.03 -13.38
C SER A 192 7.17 5.18 -13.45
N VAL A 193 8.31 5.73 -13.89
CA VAL A 193 9.61 5.06 -13.84
C VAL A 193 10.06 4.71 -12.41
N GLU A 194 9.65 5.49 -11.41
CA GLU A 194 10.01 5.21 -10.01
C GLU A 194 9.10 4.16 -9.38
N VAL A 195 7.87 4.07 -9.87
CA VAL A 195 6.86 3.14 -9.37
C VAL A 195 6.96 1.79 -10.05
N LEU A 196 7.00 1.78 -11.38
CA LEU A 196 7.05 0.58 -12.21
C LEU A 196 7.72 0.88 -13.57
N ALA A 197 9.05 0.73 -13.64
CA ALA A 197 9.84 0.85 -14.87
C ALA A 197 9.70 -0.39 -15.78
N GLU A 198 8.46 -0.74 -16.17
CA GLU A 198 8.19 -1.88 -17.04
C GLU A 198 7.34 -1.50 -18.25
N PHE A 199 7.48 -2.32 -19.31
CA PHE A 199 6.61 -2.28 -20.47
C PHE A 199 5.15 -2.57 -20.06
N ARG A 200 4.21 -1.99 -20.83
CA ARG A 200 2.75 -1.91 -20.64
C ARG A 200 2.28 -0.66 -19.88
N GLU A 201 1.72 0.26 -20.65
CA GLU A 201 1.20 1.57 -20.28
C GLU A 201 0.00 1.54 -19.33
N PHE A 202 -0.96 0.62 -19.50
CA PHE A 202 -2.15 0.58 -18.63
C PHE A 202 -1.78 0.16 -17.19
N GLU A 203 -1.07 -0.95 -17.03
CA GLU A 203 -0.66 -1.48 -15.73
C GLU A 203 0.32 -0.53 -15.02
N ARG A 204 1.21 0.12 -15.79
CA ARG A 204 2.12 1.15 -15.27
C ARG A 204 1.36 2.41 -14.84
N CYS A 205 0.43 2.91 -15.65
CA CYS A 205 -0.40 4.06 -15.31
C CYS A 205 -1.27 3.76 -14.08
N ALA A 206 -1.92 2.60 -14.03
CA ALA A 206 -2.74 2.16 -12.90
C ALA A 206 -1.92 2.07 -11.60
N SER A 207 -0.75 1.43 -11.64
CA SER A 207 0.14 1.32 -10.47
C SER A 207 0.61 2.70 -9.98
N THR A 208 0.96 3.59 -10.92
CA THR A 208 1.42 4.96 -10.60
C THR A 208 0.30 5.82 -10.01
N LEU A 209 -0.92 5.73 -10.56
CA LEU A 209 -2.09 6.44 -10.03
C LEU A 209 -2.47 5.96 -8.64
N VAL A 210 -2.55 4.64 -8.44
CA VAL A 210 -2.83 4.08 -7.11
C VAL A 210 -1.74 4.52 -6.12
N ASN A 211 -0.47 4.49 -6.52
CA ASN A 211 0.63 4.98 -5.67
C ASN A 211 0.48 6.45 -5.28
N ALA A 212 0.33 7.34 -6.26
CA ALA A 212 0.16 8.78 -6.02
C ALA A 212 -1.02 9.05 -5.09
N SER A 213 -2.14 8.36 -5.30
CA SER A 213 -3.36 8.54 -4.51
C SER A 213 -3.23 8.15 -3.03
N LEU A 214 -2.25 7.31 -2.70
CA LEU A 214 -1.96 6.85 -1.33
C LEU A 214 -0.87 7.67 -0.65
N MET A 215 -0.03 8.39 -1.40
CA MET A 215 1.11 9.13 -0.85
C MET A 215 0.70 10.12 0.25
N PRO A 216 -0.34 10.98 0.08
CA PRO A 216 -0.73 11.92 1.14
C PRO A 216 -1.24 11.23 2.41
N ILE A 217 -1.99 10.15 2.26
CA ILE A 217 -2.59 9.40 3.36
C ILE A 217 -1.49 8.73 4.18
N MET A 218 -0.58 8.03 3.49
CA MET A 218 0.53 7.32 4.13
C MET A 218 1.57 8.28 4.71
N ALA A 219 1.83 9.43 4.08
CA ALA A 219 2.71 10.46 4.62
C ALA A 219 2.20 10.97 5.98
N ASN A 220 0.95 11.46 6.03
CA ASN A 220 0.36 11.95 7.27
C ASN A 220 0.34 10.89 8.37
N TYR A 221 -0.05 9.66 8.06
CA TYR A 221 -0.05 8.56 9.02
C TYR A 221 1.35 8.27 9.58
N LEU A 222 2.35 8.15 8.71
CA LEU A 222 3.71 7.79 9.10
C LEU A 222 4.43 8.94 9.82
N ASP A 223 4.19 10.19 9.44
CA ASP A 223 4.74 11.36 10.15
C ASP A 223 4.27 11.39 11.60
N ARG A 224 2.97 11.20 11.82
CA ARG A 224 2.38 11.15 13.16
C ARG A 224 2.91 9.95 13.95
N PHE A 225 2.98 8.78 13.30
CA PHE A 225 3.54 7.58 13.91
C PHE A 225 4.98 7.78 14.37
N GLU A 226 5.86 8.27 13.49
CA GLU A 226 7.27 8.53 13.80
C GLU A 226 7.45 9.58 14.90
N ALA A 227 6.63 10.64 14.87
CA ALA A 227 6.66 11.69 15.89
C ALA A 227 6.28 11.14 17.28
N GLY A 228 5.22 10.34 17.38
CA GLY A 228 4.81 9.77 18.66
C GLY A 228 5.75 8.68 19.18
N VAL A 229 6.34 7.86 18.31
CA VAL A 229 7.40 6.90 18.72
C VAL A 229 8.59 7.64 19.34
N ARG A 230 9.00 8.77 18.74
CA ARG A 230 10.05 9.62 19.29
C ARG A 230 9.65 10.27 20.62
N ALA A 231 8.41 10.73 20.73
CA ALA A 231 7.88 11.33 21.95
C ALA A 231 7.79 10.33 23.12
N LEU A 232 7.68 9.04 22.83
CA LEU A 232 7.74 7.97 23.82
C LEU A 232 9.16 7.65 24.31
N GLY A 233 10.20 8.28 23.76
CA GLY A 233 11.60 8.04 24.16
C GLY A 233 12.31 6.92 23.40
N VAL A 234 11.65 6.29 22.41
CA VAL A 234 12.28 5.23 21.61
C VAL A 234 13.36 5.83 20.68
N PRO A 235 14.64 5.42 20.80
CA PRO A 235 15.75 6.09 20.13
C PRO A 235 15.87 5.70 18.65
N ARG A 236 15.27 4.58 18.25
CA ARG A 236 15.39 4.01 16.90
C ARG A 236 14.20 4.39 16.05
N SER A 237 14.48 4.84 14.81
CA SER A 237 13.42 5.08 13.83
C SER A 237 12.75 3.76 13.44
N PRO A 238 11.40 3.73 13.36
CA PRO A 238 10.68 2.51 13.04
C PRO A 238 10.98 2.01 11.63
N ARG A 239 10.58 0.77 11.37
CA ARG A 239 10.47 0.17 10.04
C ARG A 239 9.02 -0.11 9.73
N VAL A 240 8.71 -0.20 8.44
CA VAL A 240 7.38 -0.55 7.94
C VAL A 240 7.50 -1.81 7.11
N MET A 241 6.67 -2.79 7.40
CA MET A 241 6.60 -4.06 6.70
C MET A 241 6.08 -3.84 5.27
N GLN A 242 6.64 -4.58 4.32
CA GLN A 242 6.27 -4.54 2.91
C GLN A 242 5.53 -5.81 2.50
N SER A 243 4.78 -5.70 1.42
CA SER A 243 4.05 -6.79 0.77
C SER A 243 4.92 -7.97 0.35
N ASN A 244 6.24 -7.77 0.21
CA ASN A 244 7.22 -8.78 -0.19
C ASN A 244 7.86 -9.52 1.01
N GLY A 245 7.46 -9.18 2.24
CA GLY A 245 8.02 -9.75 3.48
C GLY A 245 9.28 -9.06 4.02
N GLY A 246 9.77 -8.01 3.36
CA GLY A 246 10.85 -7.15 3.84
C GLY A 246 10.34 -5.98 4.69
N ALA A 247 11.24 -5.25 5.34
CA ALA A 247 10.92 -4.04 6.10
C ALA A 247 11.80 -2.86 5.67
N VAL A 248 11.19 -1.68 5.50
CA VAL A 248 11.86 -0.46 4.99
C VAL A 248 11.60 0.73 5.90
N THR A 249 12.25 1.87 5.62
CA THR A 249 12.03 3.09 6.37
C THR A 249 10.65 3.71 6.05
N PRO A 250 10.04 4.46 6.97
CA PRO A 250 8.84 5.23 6.69
C PRO A 250 9.00 6.15 5.47
N ALA A 251 10.15 6.81 5.32
CA ALA A 251 10.44 7.64 4.14
C ALA A 251 10.35 6.88 2.80
N ALA A 252 10.78 5.61 2.76
CA ALA A 252 10.61 4.79 1.56
C ALA A 252 9.14 4.48 1.28
N VAL A 253 8.35 4.20 2.32
CA VAL A 253 6.89 3.97 2.18
C VAL A 253 6.15 5.22 1.75
N LYS A 254 6.52 6.41 2.22
CA LYS A 254 5.91 7.68 1.78
C LYS A 254 6.06 7.91 0.27
N ARG A 255 7.13 7.37 -0.33
CA ARG A 255 7.35 7.41 -1.79
C ARG A 255 6.61 6.29 -2.54
N LEU A 256 6.63 5.07 -1.99
CA LEU A 256 6.06 3.87 -2.63
C LEU A 256 5.06 3.14 -1.72
N PRO A 257 3.93 3.78 -1.34
CA PRO A 257 2.94 3.17 -0.45
C PRO A 257 2.28 1.91 -1.02
N ILE A 258 2.28 1.70 -2.34
CA ILE A 258 1.74 0.45 -2.94
C ILE A 258 2.47 -0.81 -2.45
N ASN A 259 3.69 -0.66 -1.93
CA ASN A 259 4.47 -1.78 -1.42
C ASN A 259 4.09 -2.19 0.01
N THR A 260 3.08 -1.58 0.63
CA THR A 260 2.58 -1.96 1.97
C THR A 260 1.23 -2.66 1.95
N PHE A 261 0.67 -2.93 0.76
CA PHE A 261 -0.55 -3.74 0.65
C PHE A 261 -0.36 -5.10 1.32
N PHE A 262 -1.25 -5.44 2.25
CA PHE A 262 -1.19 -6.70 3.00
C PHE A 262 0.13 -6.88 3.77
N SER A 263 0.72 -5.79 4.25
CA SER A 263 1.98 -5.84 5.02
C SER A 263 1.85 -6.65 6.32
N GLY A 264 0.72 -6.56 7.03
CA GLY A 264 0.43 -7.37 8.22
C GLY A 264 0.46 -8.88 7.92
N PRO A 265 -0.41 -9.39 7.03
CA PRO A 265 -0.41 -10.79 6.62
C PRO A 265 0.92 -11.27 6.03
N ALA A 266 1.67 -10.39 5.34
CA ALA A 266 3.00 -10.72 4.86
C ALA A 266 3.99 -11.00 6.01
N GLY A 267 3.91 -10.22 7.09
CA GLY A 267 4.67 -10.48 8.33
C GLY A 267 4.30 -11.83 8.94
N GLY A 268 3.02 -12.16 8.99
CA GLY A 268 2.52 -13.47 9.43
C GLY A 268 3.11 -14.63 8.61
N ALA A 269 3.05 -14.55 7.28
CA ALA A 269 3.59 -15.57 6.38
C ALA A 269 5.11 -15.76 6.52
N ILE A 270 5.88 -14.66 6.67
CA ILE A 270 7.32 -14.72 6.91
C ILE A 270 7.63 -15.33 8.29
N GLY A 271 6.87 -14.95 9.31
CA GLY A 271 6.96 -15.53 10.65
C GLY A 271 6.70 -17.04 10.65
N SER A 272 5.63 -17.47 9.97
CA SER A 272 5.29 -18.88 9.80
C SER A 272 6.38 -19.65 9.06
N ALA A 273 6.93 -19.10 7.97
CA ALA A 273 8.03 -19.73 7.24
C ALA A 273 9.27 -19.92 8.14
N ARG A 274 9.60 -18.90 8.95
CA ARG A 274 10.73 -18.97 9.88
C ARG A 274 10.49 -19.98 11.01
N LEU A 275 9.27 -20.06 11.52
CA LEU A 275 8.88 -21.06 12.52
C LEU A 275 8.95 -22.47 11.93
N GLY A 276 8.39 -22.68 10.74
CA GLY A 276 8.42 -23.96 10.02
C GLY A 276 9.84 -24.51 9.86
N GLN A 277 10.80 -23.66 9.47
CA GLN A 277 12.21 -24.05 9.41
C GLN A 277 12.76 -24.55 10.76
N ARG A 278 12.35 -23.95 11.88
CA ARG A 278 12.81 -24.35 13.23
C ARG A 278 12.19 -25.67 13.69
N ILE A 279 10.96 -25.96 13.27
CA ILE A 279 10.24 -27.19 13.65
C ILE A 279 10.34 -28.30 12.60
N GLY A 280 11.10 -28.09 11.52
CA GLY A 280 11.29 -29.08 10.44
C GLY A 280 10.09 -29.23 9.50
N VAL A 281 9.21 -28.22 9.41
CA VAL A 281 8.03 -28.21 8.52
C VAL A 281 8.25 -27.15 7.43
N ALA A 282 8.59 -27.61 6.23
CA ALA A 282 8.92 -26.73 5.11
C ALA A 282 7.70 -26.38 4.21
N ASP A 283 6.68 -27.24 4.19
CA ASP A 283 5.49 -27.06 3.38
C ASP A 283 4.27 -26.80 4.27
N MET A 284 3.66 -25.62 4.14
CA MET A 284 2.58 -25.15 5.01
C MET A 284 1.59 -24.29 4.24
N ILE A 285 0.38 -24.21 4.76
CA ILE A 285 -0.60 -23.19 4.37
C ILE A 285 -0.87 -22.35 5.60
N THR A 286 -0.62 -21.04 5.52
CA THR A 286 -0.99 -20.13 6.61
C THR A 286 -2.49 -19.88 6.56
N PHE A 287 -3.10 -19.76 7.73
CA PHE A 287 -4.52 -19.44 7.87
C PHE A 287 -4.66 -18.39 8.97
N ASP A 288 -4.81 -17.14 8.58
CA ASP A 288 -4.98 -16.00 9.48
C ASP A 288 -6.40 -15.47 9.37
N MET A 289 -7.22 -15.70 10.39
CA MET A 289 -8.62 -15.29 10.40
C MET A 289 -8.83 -14.13 11.38
N GLY A 290 -9.14 -12.97 10.82
CA GLY A 290 -9.57 -11.79 11.56
C GLY A 290 -11.10 -11.70 11.74
N GLY A 291 -11.58 -10.52 12.15
CA GLY A 291 -13.01 -10.26 12.31
C GLY A 291 -13.77 -10.12 10.97
N THR A 292 -13.10 -9.65 9.92
CA THR A 292 -13.71 -9.33 8.62
C THR A 292 -13.22 -10.20 7.47
N SER A 293 -11.99 -10.68 7.55
CA SER A 293 -11.33 -11.41 6.47
C SER A 293 -10.47 -12.57 6.99
N THR A 294 -10.16 -13.48 6.08
CA THR A 294 -9.19 -14.55 6.28
C THR A 294 -8.10 -14.45 5.21
N ASP A 295 -6.84 -14.42 5.62
CA ASP A 295 -5.67 -14.36 4.75
C ASP A 295 -4.94 -15.71 4.72
N VAL A 296 -4.64 -16.19 3.51
CA VAL A 296 -4.06 -17.51 3.26
C VAL A 296 -2.82 -17.38 2.38
N CYS A 297 -1.72 -18.05 2.74
CA CYS A 297 -0.49 -18.11 1.94
C CYS A 297 0.02 -19.54 1.85
N LEU A 298 0.45 -19.95 0.65
CA LEU A 298 1.22 -21.18 0.48
C LEU A 298 2.69 -20.92 0.78
N ILE A 299 3.25 -21.69 1.70
CA ILE A 299 4.69 -21.78 1.96
C ILE A 299 5.15 -23.13 1.43
N LYS A 300 6.10 -23.12 0.50
CA LYS A 300 6.65 -24.33 -0.11
C LYS A 300 8.15 -24.34 0.03
N ALA A 301 8.72 -25.45 0.47
CA ALA A 301 10.16 -25.58 0.73
C ALA A 301 10.74 -24.46 1.63
N GLY A 302 9.95 -23.99 2.60
CA GLY A 302 10.33 -22.94 3.54
C GLY A 302 10.25 -21.52 2.97
N GLU A 303 9.74 -21.34 1.75
CA GLU A 303 9.57 -20.04 1.11
C GLU A 303 8.09 -19.71 0.86
N PRO A 304 7.58 -18.55 1.33
CA PRO A 304 6.27 -18.08 0.93
C PRO A 304 6.18 -17.82 -0.57
N ALA A 305 5.08 -18.25 -1.19
CA ALA A 305 4.80 -18.01 -2.61
C ALA A 305 4.80 -16.50 -2.92
N LYS A 306 5.23 -16.13 -4.13
CA LYS A 306 5.38 -14.74 -4.58
C LYS A 306 4.57 -14.50 -5.85
N LYS A 307 4.08 -13.28 -6.00
CA LYS A 307 3.37 -12.78 -7.18
C LYS A 307 3.86 -11.38 -7.54
N SER A 308 3.75 -11.02 -8.82
CA SER A 308 4.21 -9.73 -9.36
C SER A 308 3.07 -8.78 -9.75
N GLN A 309 1.82 -9.22 -9.57
CA GLN A 309 0.64 -8.44 -9.90
C GLN A 309 -0.54 -8.85 -9.00
N ARG A 310 -1.30 -7.87 -8.53
CA ARG A 310 -2.52 -8.05 -7.76
C ARG A 310 -3.60 -7.09 -8.24
N GLU A 311 -4.86 -7.50 -8.13
CA GLU A 311 -5.99 -6.60 -8.31
C GLU A 311 -6.24 -5.83 -7.01
N MET A 312 -6.26 -4.50 -7.08
CA MET A 312 -6.48 -3.59 -5.96
C MET A 312 -7.53 -2.57 -6.35
N GLY A 313 -8.72 -2.62 -5.74
CA GLY A 313 -9.83 -1.72 -6.09
C GLY A 313 -10.24 -1.78 -7.57
N GLY A 314 -10.11 -2.96 -8.20
CA GLY A 314 -10.36 -3.16 -9.63
C GLY A 314 -9.21 -2.76 -10.57
N TYR A 315 -8.07 -2.33 -10.04
CA TYR A 315 -6.88 -1.98 -10.83
C TYR A 315 -5.78 -3.06 -10.74
N PRO A 316 -5.10 -3.38 -11.85
CA PRO A 316 -3.94 -4.27 -11.81
C PRO A 316 -2.72 -3.50 -11.29
N VAL A 317 -2.43 -3.62 -10.00
CA VAL A 317 -1.22 -3.06 -9.40
C VAL A 317 -0.09 -4.08 -9.53
N ARG A 318 1.02 -3.66 -10.13
CA ARG A 318 2.22 -4.49 -10.28
C ARG A 318 3.25 -4.09 -9.23
N THR A 319 3.41 -4.96 -8.25
CA THR A 319 4.45 -4.88 -7.22
C THR A 319 4.86 -6.29 -6.83
N ARG A 320 6.09 -6.47 -6.35
CA ARG A 320 6.54 -7.74 -5.80
C ARG A 320 5.83 -7.95 -4.46
N THR A 321 5.01 -8.97 -4.37
CA THR A 321 4.21 -9.29 -3.18
C THR A 321 4.27 -10.79 -2.89
N LEU A 322 4.04 -11.18 -1.64
CA LEU A 322 3.68 -12.55 -1.31
C LEU A 322 2.31 -12.88 -1.91
N ASP A 323 2.14 -14.12 -2.35
CA ASP A 323 0.88 -14.61 -2.91
C ASP A 323 -0.09 -14.92 -1.77
N LEU A 324 -0.67 -13.84 -1.24
CA LEU A 324 -1.67 -13.86 -0.19
C LEU A 324 -3.06 -13.80 -0.80
N HIS A 325 -3.91 -14.75 -0.44
CA HIS A 325 -5.31 -14.80 -0.81
C HIS A 325 -6.17 -14.37 0.37
N THR A 326 -6.91 -13.28 0.18
CA THR A 326 -7.87 -12.79 1.17
C THR A 326 -9.28 -13.25 0.81
N ILE A 327 -9.96 -13.86 1.77
CA ILE A 327 -11.35 -14.27 1.68
C ILE A 327 -12.16 -13.32 2.59
N GLY A 328 -13.27 -12.77 2.07
CA GLY A 328 -14.18 -11.89 2.83
C GLY A 328 -15.07 -12.65 3.82
N ALA A 329 -14.45 -13.51 4.62
CA ALA A 329 -15.10 -14.26 5.69
C ALA A 329 -14.17 -14.23 6.91
N GLY A 330 -14.71 -13.90 8.07
CA GLY A 330 -14.00 -13.83 9.34
C GLY A 330 -14.95 -14.07 10.51
N GLY A 331 -14.47 -13.87 11.73
CA GLY A 331 -15.24 -14.14 12.96
C GLY A 331 -16.54 -13.32 13.08
N GLY A 332 -16.60 -12.14 12.47
CA GLY A 332 -17.77 -11.26 12.47
C GLY A 332 -18.70 -11.42 11.26
N SER A 333 -18.47 -12.41 10.39
CA SER A 333 -19.29 -12.58 9.19
C SER A 333 -20.75 -12.91 9.53
N ILE A 334 -21.67 -12.17 8.91
CA ILE A 334 -23.10 -12.32 9.16
C ILE A 334 -23.63 -13.53 8.40
N ALA A 335 -24.31 -14.43 9.11
CA ALA A 335 -25.07 -15.53 8.52
C ALA A 335 -26.44 -15.02 8.05
N TRP A 336 -26.86 -15.38 6.84
CA TRP A 336 -28.14 -14.99 6.26
C TRP A 336 -28.65 -16.07 5.29
N ILE A 337 -29.95 -16.06 5.04
CA ILE A 337 -30.60 -16.95 4.06
C ILE A 337 -30.82 -16.16 2.77
N ASP A 338 -30.35 -16.68 1.64
CA ASP A 338 -30.59 -16.04 0.35
C ASP A 338 -32.02 -16.26 -0.17
N ALA A 339 -32.36 -15.60 -1.28
CA ALA A 339 -33.70 -15.71 -1.88
C ALA A 339 -34.06 -17.15 -2.31
N GLY A 340 -33.07 -18.03 -2.47
CA GLY A 340 -33.26 -19.45 -2.80
C GLY A 340 -33.34 -20.37 -1.57
N GLY A 341 -33.28 -19.83 -0.35
CA GLY A 341 -33.34 -20.62 0.88
C GLY A 341 -32.01 -21.21 1.34
N LEU A 342 -30.88 -20.85 0.70
CA LEU A 342 -29.56 -21.35 1.08
C LEU A 342 -28.94 -20.49 2.18
N LEU A 343 -28.34 -21.16 3.17
CA LEU A 343 -27.51 -20.50 4.19
C LEU A 343 -26.22 -19.97 3.55
N LYS A 344 -25.97 -18.68 3.75
CA LYS A 344 -24.75 -17.96 3.36
C LYS A 344 -24.11 -17.35 4.60
N VAL A 345 -22.78 -17.24 4.59
CA VAL A 345 -22.01 -16.56 5.63
C VAL A 345 -21.10 -15.54 4.95
N GLY A 346 -21.22 -14.27 5.33
CA GLY A 346 -20.56 -13.17 4.63
C GLY A 346 -21.23 -12.82 3.29
N PRO A 347 -20.68 -11.88 2.50
CA PRO A 347 -19.48 -11.07 2.81
C PRO A 347 -19.76 -9.93 3.80
N ARG A 348 -21.02 -9.73 4.24
CA ARG A 348 -21.35 -8.73 5.27
C ARG A 348 -20.73 -9.10 6.61
N SER A 349 -20.21 -8.13 7.36
CA SER A 349 -19.60 -8.33 8.68
C SER A 349 -20.24 -7.40 9.72
N ALA A 350 -20.32 -7.87 10.96
CA ALA A 350 -20.75 -7.09 12.13
C ALA A 350 -19.67 -6.12 12.65
N GLY A 351 -18.41 -6.27 12.22
CA GLY A 351 -17.30 -5.45 12.70
C GLY A 351 -16.76 -5.88 14.07
N ALA A 352 -16.36 -4.89 14.88
CA ALA A 352 -15.84 -5.06 16.24
C ALA A 352 -16.97 -5.13 17.27
#